data_AF-A0A8T7HH09-F1
#
_entry.id   AF-A0A8T7HH09-F1
#
_cell.length_a   1.000
_cell.length_b   1.000
_cell.length_c   1.000
_cell.angle_alpha   90.00
_cell.angle_beta   90.00
_cell.angle_gamma   90.00
#
_symmetry.space_group_name_H-M   'P 1'
#
loop_
_entity.id
_entity.type
_entity.pdbx_description
1 polymer ?
#
loop_
_entity_poly.entity_id
_entity_poly.type
_entity_poly.pdbx_seq_one_letter_code
_entity_poly.pdbx_strand_id
1 'polypeptide(L)' 'MAKKGGKKGNNGKKARTPNKPTQLWKCYEIKGDTLIRKNPFSPKSKGDFMAVHKNRTVCGKTGYTEFKSKKLEE' A
#
# COMPACT_ATOMS: atom_id res chain seq x y z
N MET A 1 41.69 -21.66 -32.96
CA MET A 1 41.35 -20.24 -32.75
C MET A 1 39.85 -20.11 -32.52
N ALA A 2 39.40 -19.98 -31.26
CA ALA A 2 37.98 -19.93 -30.91
C ALA A 2 37.44 -18.49 -30.93
N LYS A 3 36.47 -18.22 -31.81
CA LYS A 3 35.79 -16.93 -31.95
C LYS A 3 34.84 -16.75 -30.76
N LYS A 4 35.33 -16.11 -29.69
CA LYS A 4 34.57 -15.85 -28.48
C LYS A 4 33.53 -14.75 -28.75
N GLY A 5 32.34 -15.16 -29.15
CA GLY A 5 31.15 -14.33 -29.15
C GLY A 5 30.82 -13.89 -27.73
N GLY A 6 30.63 -12.58 -27.53
CA GLY A 6 30.26 -11.99 -26.25
C GLY A 6 29.39 -10.76 -26.48
N LYS A 7 28.11 -10.98 -26.75
CA LYS A 7 27.08 -9.94 -26.84
C LYS A 7 26.83 -9.39 -25.42
N LYS A 8 27.50 -8.30 -25.03
CA LYS A 8 27.19 -7.57 -23.79
C LYS A 8 25.87 -6.82 -23.99
N GLY A 9 24.81 -7.34 -23.39
CA GLY A 9 23.50 -6.70 -23.34
C GLY A 9 23.57 -5.34 -22.65
N ASN A 10 23.02 -4.32 -23.32
CA ASN A 10 22.94 -2.97 -22.79
C ASN A 10 21.77 -2.90 -21.79
N ASN A 11 22.06 -3.03 -20.49
CA ASN A 11 21.06 -2.82 -19.44
C ASN A 11 20.81 -1.32 -19.25
N GLY A 12 19.98 -0.76 -20.14
CA GLY A 12 19.51 0.61 -20.05
C GLY A 12 18.70 0.83 -18.78
N LYS A 13 19.08 1.84 -17.99
CA LYS A 13 18.33 2.29 -16.81
C LYS A 13 16.96 2.81 -17.28
N LYS A 14 15.90 2.02 -17.09
CA LYS A 14 14.52 2.47 -17.38
C LYS A 14 14.19 3.68 -16.50
N ALA A 15 13.78 4.78 -17.12
CA ALA A 15 13.31 5.98 -16.43
C ALA A 15 12.13 5.62 -15.51
N ARG A 16 12.15 6.11 -14.26
CA ARG A 16 11.08 5.86 -13.28
C ARG A 16 9.85 6.66 -13.72
N THR A 17 8.76 5.97 -14.01
CA THR A 17 7.47 6.62 -14.32
C THR A 17 6.96 7.38 -13.09
N PRO A 18 6.28 8.53 -13.28
CA PRO A 18 5.71 9.27 -12.17
C PRO A 18 4.66 8.44 -11.42
N ASN A 19 4.67 8.54 -10.09
CA ASN A 19 3.72 7.83 -9.24
C ASN A 19 2.31 8.43 -9.43
N LYS A 20 1.31 7.54 -9.48
CA LYS A 20 -0.10 7.95 -9.55
C LYS A 20 -0.54 8.55 -8.21
N PRO A 21 -1.45 9.55 -8.20
CA PRO A 21 -1.97 10.12 -6.97
C PRO A 21 -2.74 9.08 -6.15
N THR A 22 -2.70 9.23 -4.82
CA THR A 22 -3.37 8.32 -3.88
C THR A 22 -4.88 8.53 -3.90
N GLN A 23 -5.65 7.44 -3.92
CA GLN A 23 -7.11 7.48 -4.01
C GLN A 23 -7.78 7.58 -2.62
N LEU A 24 -7.36 8.58 -1.82
CA LEU A 24 -7.80 8.77 -0.43
C LEU A 24 -9.32 8.98 -0.30
N TRP A 25 -9.96 9.61 -1.29
CA TRP A 25 -11.41 9.86 -1.30
C TRP A 25 -12.23 8.58 -1.20
N LYS A 26 -11.71 7.43 -1.67
CA LYS A 26 -12.40 6.14 -1.61
C LYS A 26 -12.56 5.59 -0.19
N CYS A 27 -11.76 6.07 0.76
CA CYS A 27 -11.85 5.69 2.17
C CYS A 27 -13.00 6.40 2.91
N TYR A 28 -13.69 7.32 2.25
CA TYR A 28 -14.88 7.97 2.76
C TYR A 28 -16.13 7.44 2.07
N GLU A 29 -17.20 7.30 2.82
CA GLU A 29 -18.53 6.95 2.35
C GLU A 29 -19.51 8.03 2.80
N ILE A 30 -20.42 8.41 1.92
CA ILE A 30 -21.50 9.35 2.24
C ILE A 30 -22.73 8.49 2.53
N LYS A 31 -23.22 8.49 3.77
CA LYS A 31 -24.50 7.89 4.14
C LYS A 31 -25.46 9.01 4.55
N GLY A 32 -26.33 9.38 3.61
CA GLY A 32 -27.21 10.53 3.75
C GLY A 32 -26.40 11.80 4.03
N ASP A 33 -26.63 12.40 5.19
CA ASP A 33 -25.98 13.63 5.64
C ASP A 33 -24.68 13.40 6.42
N THR A 34 -24.24 12.14 6.58
CA THR A 34 -23.07 11.79 7.39
C THR A 34 -21.91 11.26 6.56
N LEU A 35 -20.71 11.76 6.88
CA LEU A 35 -19.45 11.29 6.30
C LEU A 35 -18.88 10.14 7.16
N ILE A 36 -19.01 8.92 6.68
CA ILE A 36 -18.51 7.71 7.35
C ILE A 36 -17.12 7.37 6.81
N ARG A 37 -16.23 6.96 7.71
CA ARG A 37 -14.86 6.54 7.38
C ARG A 37 -14.82 5.02 7.28
N LYS A 38 -14.32 4.48 6.15
CA LYS A 38 -14.23 3.03 5.91
C LYS A 38 -13.02 2.37 6.59
N ASN A 39 -11.92 3.10 6.72
CA ASN A 39 -10.66 2.57 7.25
C ASN A 39 -10.29 3.27 8.57
N PRO A 40 -9.67 2.54 9.52
CA PRO A 40 -9.20 3.13 10.77
C PRO A 40 -8.00 4.06 10.54
N PHE A 41 -7.83 5.03 11.43
CA PHE A 41 -6.63 5.87 11.48
C PHE A 41 -5.50 5.17 12.23
N SER A 42 -4.27 5.45 11.82
CA SER A 42 -3.09 4.95 12.51
C SER A 42 -2.95 5.57 13.90
N PRO A 43 -2.72 4.77 14.95
CA PRO A 43 -2.48 5.30 16.30
C PRO A 43 -1.17 6.10 16.39
N LYS A 44 -0.20 5.80 15.51
CA LYS A 44 1.11 6.45 15.48
C LYS A 44 1.17 7.66 14.55
N SER A 45 0.16 7.87 13.70
CA SER A 45 0.15 8.99 12.76
C SER A 45 -1.26 9.55 12.62
N LYS A 46 -1.44 10.75 13.18
CA LYS A 46 -2.70 11.50 13.11
C LYS A 46 -3.02 11.81 11.65
N GLY A 47 -4.12 11.26 11.14
CA GLY A 47 -4.62 11.55 9.80
C GLY A 47 -4.19 10.57 8.69
N ASP A 48 -3.39 9.54 9.01
CA ASP A 48 -3.02 8.52 8.01
C ASP A 48 -3.91 7.28 8.13
N PHE A 49 -4.59 6.93 7.03
CA PHE A 49 -5.42 5.72 6.96
C PHE A 49 -4.56 4.46 7.00
N MET A 50 -5.02 3.47 7.77
CA MET A 50 -4.45 2.13 7.72
C MET A 50 -5.01 1.36 6.52
N ALA A 51 -4.14 0.68 5.79
CA ALA A 51 -4.52 -0.24 4.73
C ALA A 51 -5.02 -1.55 5.35
N VAL A 52 -6.30 -1.82 5.18
CA VAL A 52 -6.93 -3.06 5.64
C VAL A 52 -6.75 -4.12 4.57
N HIS A 53 -5.89 -5.09 4.82
CA HIS A 53 -5.78 -6.31 4.03
C HIS A 53 -6.51 -7.46 4.74
N LYS A 54 -6.66 -8.59 4.04
CA LYS A 54 -7.36 -9.77 4.57
C LYS A 54 -6.77 -10.29 5.90
N ASN A 55 -5.45 -10.22 6.04
CA ASN A 55 -4.72 -10.88 7.13
C ASN A 55 -4.10 -9.86 8.11
N ARG A 56 -4.03 -8.58 7.72
CA ARG A 56 -3.30 -7.54 8.44
C ARG A 56 -3.86 -6.15 8.15
N THR A 57 -3.71 -5.25 9.10
CA THR A 57 -3.86 -3.81 8.92
C THR A 57 -2.47 -3.19 8.98
N VAL A 58 -2.13 -2.30 8.04
CA VAL A 58 -0.79 -1.69 7.99
C VAL A 58 -0.85 -0.19 7.78
N CYS A 59 -0.04 0.56 8.51
CA CYS A 59 0.21 1.97 8.25
C CYS A 59 1.34 2.11 7.23
N GLY A 60 1.04 2.67 6.06
CA GLY A 60 2.02 2.86 4.99
C GLY A 60 3.16 3.84 5.34
N LYS A 61 2.96 4.70 6.35
CA LYS A 61 3.91 5.74 6.76
C LYS A 61 4.87 5.31 7.86
N THR A 62 4.36 4.60 8.88
CA THR A 62 5.15 4.18 10.06
C THR A 62 5.53 2.71 10.04
N GLY A 63 5.00 1.93 9.10
CA GLY A 63 5.21 0.48 9.05
C GLY A 63 4.49 -0.30 10.16
N TYR A 64 3.69 0.37 10.99
CA TYR A 64 2.92 -0.30 12.04
C TYR A 64 1.94 -1.29 11.42
N THR A 65 2.02 -2.55 11.83
CA THR A 65 1.21 -3.64 11.29
C THR A 65 0.54 -4.36 12.44
N GLU A 66 -0.78 -4.51 12.39
CA GLU A 66 -1.52 -5.40 13.28
C GLU A 66 -2.00 -6.58 12.44
N PHE A 67 -1.72 -7.79 12.91
CA PHE A 67 -2.26 -8.98 12.30
C PHE A 67 -3.64 -9.22 12.89
N LYS A 68 -4.65 -9.38 12.02
CA LYS A 68 -5.94 -9.88 12.45
C LYS A 68 -5.76 -11.38 12.71
N SER A 69 -5.21 -11.73 13.87
CA SER A 69 -5.43 -13.06 14.41
C SER A 69 -6.93 -13.21 14.54
N LYS A 70 -7.51 -14.22 13.88
CA LYS A 70 -8.89 -14.60 14.12
C LYS A 70 -9.02 -14.79 15.63
N LYS A 71 -9.60 -13.83 16.35
CA LYS A 71 -10.40 -14.18 17.51
C LYS A 71 -11.58 -14.93 16.90
N LEU A 72 -11.50 -16.25 16.99
CA LEU A 72 -12.68 -17.09 17.01
C LEU A 72 -13.60 -16.45 18.07
N GLU A 73 -14.64 -15.77 17.61
CA GLU A 73 -15.80 -15.51 18.47
C GLU A 73 -16.53 -16.85 18.53
N GLU A 74 -16.37 -17.53 19.66
CA GLU A 74 -17.19 -18.65 20.13
C GLU A 74 -18.49 -18.13 20.74
#